data_AF-A0AAX2IAG5-F1
#
_entry.id   AF-A0AAX2IAG5-F1
#
_cell.length_a   1.000
_cell.length_b   1.000
_cell.length_c   1.000
_cell.angle_alpha   90.00
_cell.angle_beta   90.00
_cell.angle_gamma   90.00
#
_symmetry.space_group_name_H-M   'P 1'
#
loop_
_entity.id
_entity.type
_entity.pdbx_description
1 polymer ?
#
loop_
_entity_poly.entity_id
_entity_poly.type
_entity_poly.pdbx_seq_one_letter_code
_entity_poly.pdbx_strand_id
1 'polypeptide(L)'
;MKHLLLFFCLVTAPIWAQQTKTIHVLVALCDNKYQGIVPVPKGIGNGQDADSNLYWGCGYGVRTYFKRSKEWKFVKSEKPYSDIILERVTFKHATKNYTLIADAYDGKYIKTCTENFLKNAAAGNADLVAYVGHDGLMDFQLNTTYKNTDGKTRDVIILACYSKRFFEPHLQHAKVNPLVWTSGLMAAEAYTLHDALTGYVNGESDEQIRLRAAKAYAKHQKCSEKAARNLFRK
;
A
#
# COMPACT_ATOMS: atom_id res chain seq x y z
N MET A 1 -29.45 63.34 -12.96
CA MET A 1 -28.43 62.36 -12.52
C MET A 1 -29.15 61.12 -12.03
N LYS A 2 -29.11 60.01 -12.78
CA LYS A 2 -29.72 58.73 -12.40
C LYS A 2 -28.64 57.89 -11.72
N HIS A 3 -28.74 57.67 -10.41
CA HIS A 3 -27.86 56.77 -9.69
C HIS A 3 -28.37 55.34 -9.83
N LEU A 4 -27.61 54.51 -10.55
CA LEU A 4 -27.83 53.08 -10.68
C LEU A 4 -27.18 52.38 -9.47
N LEU A 5 -27.98 51.94 -8.50
CA LEU A 5 -27.50 51.08 -7.41
C LEU A 5 -27.31 49.66 -7.95
N LEU A 6 -26.06 49.23 -8.09
CA LEU A 6 -25.70 47.83 -8.35
C LEU A 6 -25.77 47.05 -7.03
N PHE A 7 -26.75 46.15 -6.94
CA PHE A 7 -26.88 45.20 -5.83
C PHE A 7 -25.91 44.03 -6.08
N PHE A 8 -24.79 44.00 -5.35
CA PHE A 8 -23.83 42.91 -5.43
C PHE A 8 -24.34 41.72 -4.60
N CYS A 9 -25.02 40.78 -5.26
CA CYS A 9 -25.51 39.57 -4.62
C CYS A 9 -24.31 38.61 -4.41
N LEU A 10 -23.76 38.59 -3.20
CA LEU A 10 -22.72 37.63 -2.80
C LEU A 10 -23.35 36.24 -2.70
N VAL A 11 -23.25 35.46 -3.78
CA VAL A 11 -23.60 34.04 -3.79
C VAL A 11 -22.48 33.28 -3.06
N THR A 12 -22.67 33.00 -1.78
CA THR A 12 -21.79 32.09 -1.04
C THR A 12 -22.12 30.65 -1.46
N ALA A 13 -21.36 30.12 -2.43
CA ALA A 13 -21.42 28.70 -2.74
C ALA A 13 -20.92 27.91 -1.51
N PRO A 14 -21.65 26.88 -1.03
CA PRO A 14 -21.14 26.03 0.03
C PRO A 14 -19.86 25.37 -0.45
N ILE A 15 -18.76 25.58 0.27
CA ILE A 15 -17.51 24.85 0.05
C ILE A 15 -17.74 23.45 0.64
N TRP A 16 -18.12 22.50 -0.21
CA TRP A 16 -18.13 21.09 0.17
C TRP A 16 -16.67 20.68 0.32
N ALA A 17 -16.20 20.53 1.56
CA ALA A 17 -14.89 19.97 1.82
C ALA A 17 -14.85 18.56 1.22
N GLN A 18 -14.10 18.38 0.14
CA GLN A 18 -13.97 17.07 -0.48
C GLN A 18 -13.36 16.13 0.55
N GLN A 19 -14.03 15.00 0.82
CA GLN A 19 -13.53 14.00 1.74
C GLN A 19 -12.16 13.51 1.26
N THR A 20 -11.14 13.66 2.09
CA THR A 20 -9.78 13.18 1.80
C THR A 20 -9.81 11.66 1.71
N LYS A 21 -9.30 11.12 0.61
CA LYS A 21 -9.13 9.67 0.44
C LYS A 21 -7.89 9.19 1.19
N THR A 22 -7.97 8.01 1.78
CA THR A 22 -6.90 7.43 2.60
C THR A 22 -6.38 6.14 1.98
N ILE A 23 -5.05 6.05 1.86
CA ILE A 23 -4.33 4.84 1.50
C ILE A 23 -3.59 4.35 2.74
N HIS A 24 -3.78 3.09 3.12
CA HIS A 24 -3.07 2.47 4.25
C HIS A 24 -2.17 1.34 3.76
N VAL A 25 -0.85 1.52 3.90
CA VAL A 25 0.17 0.55 3.50
C VAL A 25 0.69 -0.16 4.74
N LEU A 26 0.49 -1.47 4.83
CA LEU A 26 1.05 -2.31 5.87
C LEU A 26 2.29 -3.02 5.32
N VAL A 27 3.44 -2.78 5.93
CA VAL A 27 4.72 -3.33 5.49
C VAL A 27 5.18 -4.36 6.51
N ALA A 28 5.20 -5.63 6.11
CA ALA A 28 5.81 -6.71 6.89
C ALA A 28 7.33 -6.64 6.69
N LEU A 29 8.07 -6.11 7.66
CA LEU A 29 9.51 -5.94 7.53
C LEU A 29 10.21 -7.28 7.32
N CYS A 30 11.22 -7.30 6.45
CA CYS A 30 11.99 -8.49 6.09
C CYS A 30 12.74 -9.01 7.32
N ASP A 31 12.61 -10.32 7.63
CA ASP A 31 13.22 -10.90 8.82
C ASP A 31 13.77 -12.30 8.57
N ASN A 32 15.10 -12.45 8.58
CA ASN A 32 15.78 -13.73 8.38
C ASN A 32 15.55 -14.73 9.53
N LYS A 33 15.14 -14.28 10.71
CA LYS A 33 15.05 -15.09 11.93
C LYS A 33 13.65 -15.63 12.15
N TYR A 34 12.63 -14.81 11.86
CA TYR A 34 11.23 -15.11 12.20
C TYR A 34 10.35 -15.46 11.00
N GLN A 35 10.86 -15.39 9.77
CA GLN A 35 10.12 -15.68 8.54
C GLN A 35 10.77 -16.81 7.74
N GLY A 36 9.96 -17.54 6.98
CA GLY A 36 10.37 -18.61 6.06
C GLY A 36 10.99 -18.11 4.75
N ILE A 37 11.69 -16.96 4.78
CA ILE A 37 12.30 -16.36 3.60
C ILE A 37 13.64 -17.02 3.26
N VAL A 38 14.02 -16.95 1.99
CA VAL A 38 15.43 -17.13 1.61
C VAL A 38 16.24 -16.01 2.27
N PRO A 39 17.23 -16.30 3.13
CA PRO A 39 17.92 -15.27 3.88
C PRO A 39 18.57 -14.23 2.98
N VAL A 40 18.38 -12.96 3.34
CA VAL A 40 19.05 -11.81 2.72
C VAL A 40 20.23 -11.35 3.59
N PRO A 41 21.11 -10.44 3.13
CA PRO A 41 22.18 -9.91 3.99
C PRO A 41 21.64 -9.39 5.34
N LYS A 42 22.36 -9.72 6.43
CA LYS A 42 21.92 -9.53 7.83
C LYS A 42 21.38 -8.12 8.12
N GLY A 43 21.99 -7.08 7.55
CA GLY A 43 21.55 -5.70 7.77
C GLY A 43 20.14 -5.43 7.24
N ILE A 44 19.79 -5.97 6.08
CA ILE A 44 18.51 -5.69 5.41
C ILE A 44 17.41 -6.69 5.77
N GLY A 45 17.79 -7.83 6.37
CA GLY A 45 16.91 -8.89 6.87
C GLY A 45 16.75 -8.90 8.39
N ASN A 46 17.03 -7.78 9.06
CA ASN A 46 16.71 -7.60 10.48
C ASN A 46 15.33 -6.95 10.60
N GLY A 47 14.30 -7.71 10.96
CA GLY A 47 12.92 -7.21 11.05
C GLY A 47 12.68 -6.28 12.25
N GLN A 48 13.63 -6.18 13.17
CA GLN A 48 13.60 -5.27 14.32
C GLN A 48 14.35 -3.94 14.05
N ASP A 49 15.00 -3.81 12.88
CA ASP A 49 15.67 -2.57 12.46
C ASP A 49 15.01 -2.01 11.20
N ALA A 50 14.08 -1.08 11.40
CA ALA A 50 13.39 -0.42 10.31
C ALA A 50 14.34 0.40 9.41
N ASP A 51 15.45 0.94 9.93
CA ASP A 51 16.27 1.90 9.18
C ASP A 51 17.07 1.28 8.05
N SER A 52 17.48 0.03 8.21
CA SER A 52 18.18 -0.75 7.19
C SER A 52 17.27 -1.74 6.47
N ASN A 53 16.03 -1.97 6.92
CA ASN A 53 15.18 -3.05 6.39
C ASN A 53 14.91 -2.95 4.89
N LEU A 54 14.96 -4.10 4.20
CA LEU A 54 14.74 -4.23 2.75
C LEU A 54 13.45 -3.55 2.26
N TYR A 55 12.34 -3.76 2.95
CA TYR A 55 11.03 -3.27 2.50
C TYR A 55 10.69 -1.86 3.00
N TRP A 56 11.57 -1.23 3.81
CA TRP A 56 11.27 0.05 4.46
C TRP A 56 12.37 1.09 4.33
N GLY A 57 13.52 0.85 4.96
CA GLY A 57 14.61 1.80 5.09
C GLY A 57 15.62 1.76 3.94
N CYS A 58 15.76 0.62 3.26
CA CYS A 58 16.59 0.47 2.08
C CYS A 58 16.18 1.40 0.93
N GLY A 59 17.04 1.51 -0.09
CA GLY A 59 16.85 2.40 -1.23
C GLY A 59 15.47 2.28 -1.89
N TYR A 60 14.93 1.08 -2.07
CA TYR A 60 13.59 0.86 -2.62
C TYR A 60 12.54 0.47 -1.58
N GLY A 61 12.84 0.63 -0.28
CA GLY A 61 11.86 0.45 0.78
C GLY A 61 10.81 1.56 0.81
N VAL A 62 9.62 1.28 1.36
CA VAL A 62 8.45 2.17 1.28
C VAL A 62 8.74 3.57 1.82
N ARG A 63 9.28 3.69 3.04
CA ARG A 63 9.61 5.00 3.62
C ARG A 63 10.59 5.78 2.75
N THR A 64 11.71 5.15 2.39
CA THR A 64 12.80 5.80 1.68
C THR A 64 12.41 6.19 0.26
N TYR A 65 11.69 5.31 -0.44
CA TYR A 65 11.23 5.56 -1.80
C TYR A 65 10.21 6.70 -1.85
N PHE A 66 9.19 6.67 -0.97
CA PHE A 66 8.15 7.70 -0.94
C PHE A 66 8.67 9.06 -0.43
N LYS A 67 9.64 9.09 0.49
CA LYS A 67 10.30 10.36 0.90
C LYS A 67 11.00 11.08 -0.26
N ARG A 68 11.45 10.36 -1.29
CA ARG A 68 12.07 10.93 -2.49
C ARG A 68 11.08 11.19 -3.63
N SER A 69 9.81 10.82 -3.46
CA SER A 69 8.79 11.00 -4.47
C SER A 69 8.52 12.49 -4.72
N LYS A 70 8.25 12.84 -5.99
CA LYS A 70 7.74 14.17 -6.34
C LYS A 70 6.24 14.29 -6.07
N GLU A 71 5.51 13.17 -6.13
CA GLU A 71 4.06 13.06 -5.95
C GLU A 71 3.64 13.00 -4.48
N TRP A 72 4.47 12.41 -3.61
CA TRP A 72 4.17 12.25 -2.18
C TRP A 72 5.06 13.15 -1.32
N LYS A 73 4.44 14.01 -0.52
CA LYS A 73 5.12 14.91 0.41
C LYS A 73 5.09 14.33 1.82
N PHE A 74 6.26 14.13 2.40
CA PHE A 74 6.40 13.67 3.77
C PHE A 74 5.76 14.66 4.73
N VAL A 75 4.97 14.15 5.69
CA VAL A 75 4.31 14.94 6.72
C VAL A 75 4.95 14.69 8.07
N LYS A 76 4.95 13.43 8.52
CA LYS A 76 5.49 13.04 9.83
C LYS A 76 5.96 11.59 9.86
N SER A 77 6.81 11.31 10.84
CA SER A 77 7.25 9.97 11.24
C SER A 77 7.06 9.85 12.75
N GLU A 78 6.50 8.72 13.19
CA GLU A 78 6.25 8.37 14.59
C GLU A 78 6.99 7.06 14.88
N LYS A 79 8.03 7.12 15.74
CA LYS A 79 8.99 6.03 15.98
C LYS A 79 9.40 5.98 17.47
N PRO A 80 9.05 4.93 18.23
CA PRO A 80 8.11 3.85 17.87
C PRO A 80 6.67 4.37 17.76
N TYR A 81 5.85 3.72 16.91
CA TYR A 81 4.41 4.00 16.87
C TYR A 81 3.63 3.10 17.86
N SER A 82 4.04 1.84 17.99
CA SER A 82 3.54 0.89 19.00
C SER A 82 4.53 -0.25 19.23
N ASP A 83 4.21 -1.19 20.12
CA ASP A 83 5.05 -2.37 20.40
C ASP A 83 5.27 -3.30 19.19
N ILE A 84 4.41 -3.21 18.17
CA ILE A 84 4.48 -4.06 16.97
C ILE A 84 4.69 -3.27 15.67
N ILE A 85 4.56 -1.93 15.71
CA ILE A 85 4.81 -1.03 14.58
C ILE A 85 6.00 -0.14 14.95
N LEU A 86 7.16 -0.44 14.35
CA LEU A 86 8.41 0.26 14.65
C LEU A 86 8.40 1.70 14.16
N GLU A 87 7.70 1.99 13.07
CA GLU A 87 7.55 3.35 12.54
C GLU A 87 6.24 3.47 11.76
N ARG A 88 5.50 4.56 12.01
CA ARG A 88 4.44 5.02 11.12
C ARG A 88 4.92 6.27 10.39
N VAL A 89 4.75 6.32 9.07
CA VAL A 89 4.95 7.54 8.29
C VAL A 89 3.67 7.97 7.61
N THR A 90 3.47 9.29 7.54
CA THR A 90 2.35 9.90 6.84
C THR A 90 2.87 10.76 5.69
N PHE A 91 2.24 10.63 4.53
CA PHE A 91 2.46 11.47 3.36
C PHE A 91 1.15 12.08 2.89
N LYS A 92 1.22 13.26 2.27
CA LYS A 92 0.13 13.84 1.49
C LYS A 92 0.50 13.85 0.01
N HIS A 93 -0.46 13.58 -0.86
CA HIS A 93 -0.23 13.75 -2.28
C HIS A 93 -0.09 15.24 -2.62
N ALA A 94 0.83 15.58 -3.53
CA ALA A 94 1.22 16.97 -3.81
C ALA A 94 0.10 17.82 -4.41
N THR A 95 -0.79 17.21 -5.21
CA THR A 95 -1.81 17.91 -6.00
C THR A 95 -3.21 17.31 -5.88
N LYS A 96 -3.38 16.23 -5.10
CA LYS A 96 -4.63 15.48 -5.00
C LYS A 96 -4.98 15.30 -3.54
N ASN A 97 -6.27 15.19 -3.23
CA ASN A 97 -6.73 15.09 -1.85
C ASN A 97 -6.62 13.64 -1.31
N TYR A 98 -5.38 13.16 -1.23
CA TYR A 98 -5.03 11.83 -0.72
C TYR A 98 -4.03 11.92 0.43
N THR A 99 -4.25 11.12 1.47
CA THR A 99 -3.29 10.85 2.54
C THR A 99 -2.85 9.40 2.46
N LEU A 100 -1.54 9.17 2.50
CA LEU A 100 -0.95 7.84 2.60
C LEU A 100 -0.36 7.65 4.00
N ILE A 101 -0.81 6.61 4.68
CA ILE A 101 -0.26 6.16 5.97
C ILE A 101 0.45 4.84 5.69
N ALA A 102 1.72 4.74 6.07
CA ALA A 102 2.47 3.49 5.98
C ALA A 102 2.97 3.07 7.35
N ASP A 103 2.81 1.78 7.67
CA ASP A 103 3.19 1.15 8.94
C ASP A 103 4.27 0.09 8.72
N ALA A 104 5.40 0.25 9.38
CA ALA A 104 6.48 -0.73 9.43
C ALA A 104 6.25 -1.71 10.58
N TYR A 105 5.63 -2.85 10.29
CA TYR A 105 5.45 -3.91 11.26
C TYR A 105 6.77 -4.61 11.54
N ASP A 106 7.14 -4.73 12.81
CA ASP A 106 8.26 -5.56 13.23
C ASP A 106 8.13 -6.95 12.59
N GLY A 107 9.20 -7.39 11.92
CA GLY A 107 9.18 -8.59 11.09
C GLY A 107 8.84 -9.88 11.85
N LYS A 108 9.03 -9.91 13.17
CA LYS A 108 8.56 -11.00 14.04
C LYS A 108 7.03 -11.13 14.07
N TYR A 109 6.32 -10.02 13.84
CA TYR A 109 4.87 -9.91 13.91
C TYR A 109 4.21 -9.96 12.52
N ILE A 110 4.83 -10.62 11.54
CA ILE A 110 4.28 -10.79 10.19
C ILE A 110 2.86 -11.38 10.22
N LYS A 111 2.57 -12.33 11.11
CA LYS A 111 1.21 -12.87 11.28
C LYS A 111 0.20 -11.79 11.64
N THR A 112 0.52 -10.96 12.62
CA THR A 112 -0.34 -9.83 13.01
C THR A 112 -0.47 -8.79 11.90
N CYS A 113 0.60 -8.52 11.14
CA CYS A 113 0.55 -7.66 9.96
C CYS A 113 -0.45 -8.20 8.92
N THR A 114 -0.39 -9.49 8.59
CA THR A 114 -1.31 -10.15 7.65
C THR A 114 -2.76 -10.13 8.15
N GLU A 115 -3.00 -10.44 9.42
CA GLU A 115 -4.34 -10.37 10.02
C GLU A 115 -4.90 -8.94 9.99
N ASN A 116 -4.08 -7.94 10.31
CA ASN A 116 -4.47 -6.53 10.26
C ASN A 116 -4.74 -6.06 8.82
N PHE A 117 -3.96 -6.51 7.84
CA PHE A 117 -4.24 -6.23 6.43
C PHE A 117 -5.61 -6.77 6.02
N LEU A 118 -5.90 -8.05 6.33
CA LEU A 118 -7.17 -8.68 5.99
C LEU A 118 -8.36 -8.02 6.70
N LYS A 119 -8.20 -7.65 7.98
CA LYS A 119 -9.22 -6.87 8.73
C LYS A 119 -9.47 -5.50 8.09
N ASN A 120 -8.41 -4.78 7.71
CA ASN A 120 -8.55 -3.46 7.07
C ASN A 120 -9.17 -3.59 5.67
N ALA A 121 -8.80 -4.61 4.90
CA ALA A 121 -9.40 -4.90 3.60
C ALA A 121 -10.90 -5.23 3.70
N ALA A 122 -11.35 -5.86 4.79
CA ALA A 122 -12.76 -6.18 5.00
C ALA A 122 -13.58 -5.01 5.57
N ALA A 123 -13.04 -4.23 6.53
CA ALA A 123 -13.82 -3.25 7.29
C ALA A 123 -13.03 -2.02 7.79
N GLY A 124 -11.82 -1.76 7.28
CA GLY A 124 -10.97 -0.63 7.70
C GLY A 124 -11.38 0.73 7.13
N ASN A 125 -10.92 1.85 7.66
CA ASN A 125 -11.38 3.17 7.19
C ASN A 125 -10.74 3.67 5.88
N ALA A 126 -9.71 3.00 5.38
CA ALA A 126 -9.01 3.41 4.17
C ALA A 126 -9.79 3.03 2.89
N ASP A 127 -9.68 3.86 1.86
CA ASP A 127 -10.24 3.59 0.53
C ASP A 127 -9.42 2.52 -0.21
N LEU A 128 -8.10 2.53 -0.01
CA LEU A 128 -7.18 1.52 -0.52
C LEU A 128 -6.30 0.98 0.61
N VAL A 129 -6.17 -0.34 0.69
CA VAL A 129 -5.28 -1.03 1.63
C VAL A 129 -4.20 -1.78 0.84
N ALA A 130 -2.94 -1.58 1.20
CA ALA A 130 -1.82 -2.26 0.57
C ALA A 130 -1.04 -3.13 1.56
N TYR A 131 -0.58 -4.28 1.10
CA TYR A 131 0.38 -5.14 1.81
C TYR A 131 1.69 -5.20 1.02
N VAL A 132 2.82 -5.03 1.70
CA VAL A 132 4.16 -5.12 1.10
C VAL A 132 5.08 -5.95 1.99
N GLY A 133 5.72 -6.96 1.41
CA GLY A 133 6.78 -7.72 2.08
C GLY A 133 6.73 -9.21 1.75
N HIS A 134 7.24 -10.03 2.66
CA HIS A 134 7.10 -11.49 2.56
C HIS A 134 5.63 -11.91 2.64
N ASP A 135 5.24 -12.97 1.94
CA ASP A 135 3.89 -13.52 2.05
C ASP A 135 3.81 -14.38 3.32
N GLY A 136 3.28 -13.81 4.39
CA GLY A 136 3.12 -14.52 5.66
C GLY A 136 2.26 -15.79 5.54
N LEU A 137 1.32 -15.85 4.61
CA LEU A 137 0.48 -17.02 4.39
C LEU A 137 1.24 -18.20 3.75
N MET A 138 2.49 -17.99 3.31
CA MET A 138 3.41 -19.07 2.98
C MET A 138 4.04 -19.73 4.23
N ASP A 139 4.05 -19.02 5.37
CA ASP A 139 4.68 -19.47 6.62
C ASP A 139 3.66 -20.03 7.62
N PHE A 140 2.41 -19.57 7.56
CA PHE A 140 1.37 -19.95 8.52
C PHE A 140 -0.02 -20.00 7.89
N GLN A 141 -0.93 -20.68 8.58
CA GLN A 141 -2.35 -20.72 8.24
C GLN A 141 -3.16 -19.78 9.15
N LEU A 142 -4.22 -19.20 8.58
CA LEU A 142 -5.20 -18.41 9.33
C LEU A 142 -6.55 -19.13 9.31
N ASN A 143 -7.13 -19.33 10.50
CA ASN A 143 -8.43 -20.00 10.66
C ASN A 143 -9.60 -19.00 10.79
N THR A 144 -9.35 -17.72 10.51
CA THR A 144 -10.33 -16.63 10.64
C THR A 144 -10.91 -16.27 9.29
N THR A 145 -12.23 -16.10 9.22
CA THR A 145 -12.91 -15.52 8.06
C THR A 145 -13.01 -14.00 8.22
N TYR A 146 -12.55 -13.25 7.22
CA TYR A 146 -12.63 -11.79 7.19
C TYR A 146 -13.83 -11.37 6.35
N LYS A 147 -14.90 -10.93 7.01
CA LYS A 147 -16.15 -10.54 6.36
C LYS A 147 -16.29 -9.03 6.35
N ASN A 148 -16.75 -8.49 5.23
CA ASN A 148 -17.18 -7.10 5.15
C ASN A 148 -18.37 -6.87 6.08
N THR A 149 -18.31 -5.83 6.89
CA THR A 149 -19.35 -5.50 7.89
C THR A 149 -20.00 -4.14 7.66
N ASP A 150 -19.50 -3.36 6.71
CA ASP A 150 -19.93 -1.97 6.49
C ASP A 150 -20.46 -1.68 5.08
N GLY A 151 -20.53 -2.69 4.23
CA GLY A 151 -21.03 -2.59 2.87
C GLY A 151 -20.12 -1.86 1.88
N LYS A 152 -18.95 -1.36 2.30
CA LYS A 152 -18.03 -0.62 1.41
C LYS A 152 -17.09 -1.56 0.67
N THR A 153 -16.89 -1.28 -0.63
CA THR A 153 -15.84 -1.94 -1.41
C THR A 153 -14.52 -1.20 -1.23
N ARG A 154 -13.45 -1.92 -0.91
CA ARG A 154 -12.09 -1.36 -0.77
C ARG A 154 -11.19 -1.86 -1.87
N ASP A 155 -10.34 -0.99 -2.38
CA ASP A 155 -9.30 -1.37 -3.32
C ASP A 155 -8.13 -2.01 -2.57
N VAL A 156 -7.53 -3.06 -3.15
CA VAL A 156 -6.38 -3.73 -2.53
C VAL A 156 -5.21 -3.91 -3.48
N ILE A 157 -4.01 -3.72 -2.94
CA ILE A 157 -2.72 -4.01 -3.60
C ILE A 157 -1.92 -4.94 -2.69
N ILE A 158 -1.45 -6.07 -3.20
CA ILE A 158 -0.69 -7.06 -2.42
C ILE A 158 0.62 -7.34 -3.17
N LEU A 159 1.72 -6.81 -2.65
CA LEU A 159 3.07 -7.04 -3.16
C LEU A 159 3.77 -8.03 -2.24
N ALA A 160 3.54 -9.31 -2.51
CA ALA A 160 4.19 -10.44 -1.87
C ALA A 160 4.29 -11.60 -2.86
N CYS A 161 5.09 -12.64 -2.61
CA CYS A 161 5.21 -13.80 -3.49
C CYS A 161 3.90 -14.62 -3.53
N TYR A 162 3.44 -15.02 -4.72
CA TYR A 162 2.22 -15.83 -4.89
C TYR A 162 0.95 -15.29 -4.23
N SER A 163 0.91 -13.98 -3.97
CA SER A 163 -0.14 -13.35 -3.16
C SER A 163 -1.56 -13.62 -3.65
N LYS A 164 -1.78 -13.77 -4.97
CA LYS A 164 -3.10 -14.15 -5.49
C LYS A 164 -3.56 -15.48 -4.87
N ARG A 165 -2.73 -16.52 -4.94
CA ARG A 165 -3.07 -17.86 -4.46
C ARG A 165 -3.38 -17.88 -2.96
N PHE A 166 -2.58 -17.17 -2.18
CA PHE A 166 -2.67 -17.26 -0.72
C PHE A 166 -3.70 -16.31 -0.12
N PHE A 167 -3.82 -15.07 -0.61
CA PHE A 167 -4.76 -14.10 -0.05
C PHE A 167 -6.18 -14.22 -0.60
N GLU A 168 -6.37 -14.71 -1.83
CA GLU A 168 -7.70 -14.80 -2.47
C GLU A 168 -8.74 -15.54 -1.60
N PRO A 169 -8.46 -16.72 -1.00
CA PRO A 169 -9.43 -17.40 -0.13
C PRO A 169 -9.88 -16.56 1.08
N HIS A 170 -9.01 -15.69 1.61
CA HIS A 170 -9.32 -14.85 2.76
C HIS A 170 -10.08 -13.57 2.40
N LEU A 171 -10.14 -13.21 1.11
CA LEU A 171 -10.75 -11.98 0.62
C LEU A 171 -12.13 -12.21 -0.03
N GLN A 172 -12.57 -13.46 -0.21
CA GLN A 172 -13.84 -13.81 -0.86
C GLN A 172 -15.06 -13.13 -0.21
N HIS A 173 -15.03 -12.94 1.11
CA HIS A 173 -16.12 -12.30 1.86
C HIS A 173 -15.81 -10.86 2.28
N ALA A 174 -14.67 -10.32 1.88
CA ALA A 174 -14.21 -8.98 2.28
C ALA A 174 -14.74 -7.86 1.37
N LYS A 175 -15.47 -8.20 0.30
CA LYS A 175 -16.01 -7.23 -0.69
C LYS A 175 -14.92 -6.28 -1.20
N VAL A 176 -13.80 -6.82 -1.68
CA VAL A 176 -12.67 -6.02 -2.16
C VAL A 176 -12.61 -5.94 -3.69
N ASN A 177 -11.93 -4.92 -4.20
CA ASN A 177 -11.49 -4.83 -5.59
C ASN A 177 -9.96 -5.01 -5.67
N PRO A 178 -9.46 -6.21 -6.03
CA PRO A 178 -8.03 -6.42 -6.19
C PRO A 178 -7.50 -5.72 -7.44
N LEU A 179 -6.61 -4.73 -7.23
CA LEU A 179 -5.96 -3.97 -8.30
C LEU A 179 -4.67 -4.67 -8.76
N VAL A 180 -3.82 -5.04 -7.80
CA VAL A 180 -2.51 -5.64 -8.04
C VAL A 180 -2.26 -6.74 -7.02
N TRP A 181 -1.93 -7.93 -7.51
CA TRP A 181 -1.42 -9.08 -6.77
C TRP A 181 -0.52 -9.89 -7.71
N THR A 182 0.12 -10.94 -7.22
CA THR A 182 1.15 -11.68 -7.94
C THR A 182 0.79 -13.15 -8.11
N SER A 183 1.13 -13.71 -9.27
CA SER A 183 0.99 -15.13 -9.59
C SER A 183 2.24 -15.96 -9.28
N GLY A 184 3.34 -15.31 -8.89
CA GLY A 184 4.66 -15.92 -8.75
C GLY A 184 5.55 -15.22 -7.71
N LEU A 185 6.81 -15.64 -7.66
CA LEU A 185 7.85 -14.97 -6.87
C LEU A 185 8.09 -13.55 -7.38
N MET A 186 8.37 -12.63 -6.46
CA MET A 186 8.55 -11.22 -6.79
C MET A 186 9.42 -10.48 -5.78
N ALA A 187 10.08 -9.40 -6.21
CA ALA A 187 10.71 -8.45 -5.32
C ALA A 187 9.69 -7.40 -4.82
N ALA A 188 9.31 -7.47 -3.54
CA ALA A 188 8.28 -6.62 -2.90
C ALA A 188 8.78 -5.21 -2.57
N GLU A 189 9.34 -4.52 -3.56
CA GLU A 189 9.91 -3.19 -3.42
C GLU A 189 8.93 -2.08 -3.84
N ALA A 190 9.12 -0.89 -3.28
CA ALA A 190 8.13 0.19 -3.29
C ALA A 190 7.91 0.85 -4.65
N TYR A 191 8.79 0.68 -5.64
CA TYR A 191 8.58 1.25 -6.98
C TYR A 191 7.32 0.70 -7.65
N THR A 192 6.98 -0.57 -7.40
CA THR A 192 5.77 -1.20 -7.96
C THR A 192 4.53 -0.57 -7.33
N LEU A 193 4.55 -0.39 -6.02
CA LEU A 193 3.47 0.25 -5.26
C LEU A 193 3.30 1.70 -5.71
N HIS A 194 4.41 2.46 -5.79
CA HIS A 194 4.41 3.87 -6.13
C HIS A 194 3.69 4.11 -7.47
N ASP A 195 4.11 3.43 -8.54
CA ASP A 195 3.55 3.67 -9.86
C ASP A 195 2.12 3.12 -9.99
N ALA A 196 1.76 2.05 -9.27
CA ALA A 196 0.37 1.62 -9.16
C ALA A 196 -0.50 2.70 -8.50
N LEU A 197 0.00 3.32 -7.41
CA LEU A 197 -0.71 4.41 -6.73
C LEU A 197 -0.81 5.68 -7.58
N THR A 198 0.18 5.97 -8.44
CA THR A 198 0.06 7.04 -9.43
C THR A 198 -1.14 6.81 -10.35
N GLY A 199 -1.37 5.58 -10.82
CA GLY A 199 -2.56 5.25 -11.61
C GLY A 199 -3.85 5.40 -10.80
N TYR A 200 -3.85 4.85 -9.58
CA TYR A 200 -4.99 4.90 -8.67
C TYR A 200 -5.46 6.33 -8.36
N VAL A 201 -4.51 7.19 -7.98
CA VAL A 201 -4.76 8.60 -7.64
C VAL A 201 -5.23 9.42 -8.86
N ASN A 202 -4.89 8.99 -10.07
CA ASN A 202 -5.35 9.60 -11.32
C ASN A 202 -6.69 9.04 -11.83
N GLY A 203 -7.30 8.08 -11.11
CA GLY A 203 -8.58 7.49 -11.51
C GLY A 203 -8.49 6.61 -12.75
N GLU A 204 -7.32 6.00 -12.99
CA GLU A 204 -7.13 5.07 -14.08
C GLU A 204 -7.88 3.75 -13.86
N SER A 205 -8.09 2.99 -14.95
CA SER A 205 -8.72 1.68 -14.87
C SER A 205 -7.82 0.64 -14.17
N ASP A 206 -8.42 -0.43 -13.64
CA ASP A 206 -7.70 -1.56 -13.05
C ASP A 206 -6.57 -2.10 -13.96
N GLU A 207 -6.81 -2.15 -15.28
CA GLU A 207 -5.81 -2.61 -16.23
C GLU A 207 -4.64 -1.64 -16.36
N GLN A 208 -4.92 -0.33 -16.40
CA GLN A 208 -3.89 0.70 -16.46
C GLN A 208 -3.06 0.74 -15.18
N ILE A 209 -3.69 0.63 -14.01
CA ILE A 209 -3.00 0.54 -12.70
C ILE A 209 -2.07 -0.68 -12.67
N ARG A 210 -2.56 -1.85 -13.09
CA ARG A 210 -1.76 -3.07 -13.19
C ARG A 210 -0.61 -2.93 -14.19
N LEU A 211 -0.84 -2.27 -15.32
CA LEU A 211 0.19 -2.01 -16.33
C LEU A 211 1.29 -1.09 -15.79
N ARG A 212 0.95 -0.08 -14.99
CA ARG A 212 1.94 0.78 -14.30
C ARG A 212 2.81 -0.04 -13.35
N ALA A 213 2.18 -0.88 -12.52
CA ALA A 213 2.90 -1.80 -11.64
C ALA A 213 3.88 -2.70 -12.43
N ALA A 214 3.41 -3.30 -13.53
CA ALA A 214 4.21 -4.16 -14.39
C ALA A 214 5.39 -3.41 -15.04
N LYS A 215 5.17 -2.20 -15.56
CA LYS A 215 6.23 -1.37 -16.17
C LYS A 215 7.28 -0.95 -15.14
N ALA A 216 6.86 -0.53 -13.96
CA ALA A 216 7.77 -0.18 -12.87
C ALA A 216 8.62 -1.39 -12.47
N TYR A 217 8.00 -2.56 -12.32
CA TYR A 217 8.70 -3.80 -11.99
C TYR A 217 9.69 -4.22 -13.07
N ALA A 218 9.27 -4.24 -14.33
CA ALA A 218 10.12 -4.59 -15.47
C ALA A 218 11.37 -3.71 -15.55
N LYS A 219 11.22 -2.40 -15.33
CA LYS A 219 12.33 -1.43 -15.31
C LYS A 219 13.36 -1.75 -14.23
N HIS A 220 12.92 -1.99 -12.99
CA HIS A 220 13.83 -2.14 -11.85
C HIS A 220 14.42 -3.56 -11.77
N GLN A 221 13.61 -4.57 -12.06
CA GLN A 221 14.04 -5.98 -12.04
C GLN A 221 14.66 -6.45 -13.37
N LYS A 222 14.80 -5.53 -14.34
CA LYS A 222 15.45 -5.76 -15.64
C LYS A 222 14.86 -6.98 -16.38
N CYS A 223 13.55 -7.16 -16.29
CA CYS A 223 12.82 -8.20 -17.02
C CYS A 223 11.94 -7.58 -18.12
N SER A 224 11.39 -8.40 -19.01
CA SER A 224 10.49 -7.89 -20.05
C SER A 224 9.16 -7.43 -19.45
N GLU A 225 8.55 -6.40 -20.05
CA GLU A 225 7.20 -5.95 -19.65
C GLU A 225 6.19 -7.12 -19.75
N LYS A 226 6.32 -7.98 -20.77
CA LYS A 226 5.49 -9.18 -20.92
C LYS A 226 5.62 -10.12 -19.70
N ALA A 227 6.83 -10.36 -19.21
CA ALA A 227 7.06 -11.17 -18.02
C ALA A 227 6.44 -10.52 -16.77
N ALA A 228 6.64 -9.21 -16.58
CA ALA A 228 6.05 -8.49 -15.45
C ALA A 228 4.51 -8.47 -15.51
N ARG A 229 3.90 -8.27 -16.68
CA ARG A 229 2.45 -8.38 -16.88
C ARG A 229 1.93 -9.78 -16.58
N ASN A 230 2.72 -10.81 -16.89
CA ASN A 230 2.37 -12.19 -16.55
C ASN A 230 2.46 -12.48 -15.04
N LEU A 231 3.30 -11.74 -14.31
CA LEU A 231 3.38 -11.82 -12.85
C LEU A 231 2.19 -11.14 -12.17
N PHE A 232 1.80 -9.94 -12.62
CA PHE A 232 0.66 -9.21 -12.07
C PHE A 232 -0.62 -9.50 -12.86
N ARG A 233 -1.33 -10.60 -12.59
CA ARG A 233 -2.56 -11.00 -13.31
C ARG A 233 -3.79 -10.85 -12.43
N LYS A 234 -4.92 -10.32 -12.94
CA LYS A 234 -6.23 -10.42 -12.25
C LYS A 234 -6.70 -11.88 -12.22
#